data_AF-A0A4P9WW45-F1
#
_entry.id   AF-A0A4P9WW45-F1
#
_cell.length_a   1.000
_cell.length_b   1.000
_cell.length_c   1.000
_cell.angle_alpha   90.00
_cell.angle_beta   90.00
_cell.angle_gamma   90.00
#
_symmetry.space_group_name_H-M   'P 1'
#
loop_
_entity.id
_entity.type
_entity.pdbx_description
1 polymer ?
#
loop_
_entity_poly.entity_id
_entity_poly.type
_entity_poly.pdbx_seq_one_letter_code
_entity_poly.pdbx_strand_id
1 'polypeptide(L)'
;MVDKRLWASMNPLRQLGTVPMDLIRRLERKEFPWYRYADLNPQELGELCGVPKAGKQLHRAVHQLPKIEVETHIQPLTDTILRVELALYPDFLYDATVSGGAEGFWVFVEDVNGEHLLYTDLFILKPFEPPAPDADPDDVVVFRLSFTVTLTVPLQPNYYVRVVSDRWLHAQTKVAMSLQALMLPDKPPPPTEVLDLQPVPVTALHTRDQQALYSDRTHFNAIQTHVFSALYASSVNTLVAAPLGSGETVMAELAMLRCWTTTAAGRVVVMVPFAASIPALQRRWQTQFPKKATA
;
A
#
# COMPACT_ATOMS: atom_id res chain seq x y z
N MET A 1 5.34 4.40 30.26
CA MET A 1 6.04 4.59 31.56
C MET A 1 5.05 4.83 32.69
N VAL A 2 4.11 5.78 32.54
CA VAL A 2 3.11 6.10 33.57
C VAL A 2 2.21 4.91 33.89
N ASP A 3 1.61 4.27 32.88
CA ASP A 3 0.71 3.13 33.07
C ASP A 3 1.39 1.98 33.85
N LYS A 4 2.58 1.59 33.40
CA LYS A 4 3.37 0.53 34.04
C LYS A 4 4.09 0.95 35.32
N ARG A 5 4.13 2.24 35.66
CA ARG A 5 4.92 2.81 36.77
C ARG A 5 6.39 2.39 36.76
N LEU A 6 6.97 2.32 35.56
CA LEU A 6 8.34 1.89 35.31
C LEU A 6 9.08 2.92 34.46
N TRP A 7 10.37 3.07 34.72
CA TRP A 7 11.29 3.83 33.88
C TRP A 7 11.79 2.98 32.72
N ALA A 8 12.10 3.61 31.59
CA ALA A 8 12.71 2.94 30.43
C ALA A 8 14.15 2.47 30.67
N SER A 9 14.73 2.70 31.84
CA SER A 9 16.02 2.10 32.24
C SER A 9 15.85 0.80 33.02
N MET A 10 14.62 0.48 33.45
CA MET A 10 14.35 -0.72 34.25
C MET A 10 14.14 -1.94 33.35
N ASN A 11 14.33 -3.13 33.92
CA ASN A 11 14.19 -4.35 33.14
C ASN A 11 12.71 -4.60 32.73
N PRO A 12 12.43 -4.89 31.44
CA PRO A 12 11.07 -5.14 30.93
C PRO A 12 10.32 -6.27 31.63
N LEU A 13 11.03 -7.26 32.19
CA LEU A 13 10.45 -8.41 32.90
C LEU A 13 9.59 -8.02 34.10
N ARG A 14 9.77 -6.80 34.64
CA ARG A 14 8.89 -6.23 35.68
C ARG A 14 7.43 -6.14 35.26
N GLN A 15 7.16 -6.10 33.95
CA GLN A 15 5.81 -5.94 33.40
C GLN A 15 4.98 -7.23 33.43
N LEU A 16 5.62 -8.40 33.45
CA LEU A 16 4.94 -9.70 33.30
C LEU A 16 4.33 -10.22 34.61
N GLY A 17 4.81 -9.76 35.77
CA GLY A 17 4.36 -10.22 37.09
C GLY A 17 4.67 -11.68 37.43
N THR A 18 5.13 -12.49 36.47
CA THR A 18 5.44 -13.92 36.62
C THR A 18 6.80 -14.19 37.25
N VAL A 19 7.73 -13.22 37.19
CA VAL A 19 9.11 -13.38 37.68
C VAL A 19 9.29 -12.70 39.04
N PRO A 20 9.85 -13.40 40.05
CA PRO A 20 10.16 -12.82 41.35
C PRO A 20 11.06 -11.58 41.28
N MET A 21 10.72 -10.56 42.08
CA MET A 21 11.41 -9.27 42.07
C MET A 21 12.90 -9.37 42.45
N ASP A 22 13.27 -10.32 43.31
CA ASP A 22 14.66 -10.53 43.71
C ASP A 22 15.54 -10.97 42.54
N LEU A 23 14.99 -11.76 41.61
CA LEU A 23 15.70 -12.17 40.40
C LEU A 23 15.88 -10.98 39.45
N ILE A 24 14.84 -10.16 39.30
CA ILE A 24 14.89 -8.97 38.45
C ILE A 24 15.95 -7.98 38.96
N ARG A 25 15.97 -7.71 40.28
CA ARG A 25 16.98 -6.83 40.90
C ARG A 25 18.41 -7.35 40.70
N ARG A 26 18.62 -8.67 40.69
CA ARG A 26 19.92 -9.28 40.38
C ARG A 26 20.32 -9.06 38.93
N LEU A 27 19.37 -9.19 37.99
CA LEU A 27 19.61 -8.94 36.57
C LEU A 27 19.93 -7.47 36.28
N GLU A 28 19.21 -6.54 36.91
CA GLU A 28 19.46 -5.10 36.77
C GLU A 28 20.85 -4.69 37.27
N ARG A 29 21.36 -5.33 38.33
CA ARG A 29 22.73 -5.09 38.82
C ARG A 29 23.83 -5.52 37.84
N LYS A 30 23.53 -6.42 36.90
CA LYS A 30 24.50 -6.89 35.90
C LYS A 30 24.53 -6.03 34.64
N GLU A 31 23.60 -5.07 34.49
CA GLU A 31 23.53 -4.13 33.36
C GLU A 31 23.64 -4.79 31.97
N PHE A 32 23.12 -6.01 31.83
CA PHE A 32 23.13 -6.71 30.55
C PHE A 32 22.06 -6.11 29.62
N PRO A 33 22.37 -5.83 28.33
CA PRO A 33 21.41 -5.20 27.43
C PRO A 33 20.19 -6.07 27.14
N TRP A 34 18.99 -5.48 27.17
CA TRP A 34 17.71 -6.20 26.99
C TRP A 34 17.64 -6.99 25.67
N TYR A 35 18.09 -6.41 24.56
CA TYR A 35 17.97 -7.02 23.23
C TYR A 35 18.74 -8.36 23.11
N ARG A 36 19.74 -8.61 23.96
CA ARG A 36 20.50 -9.87 23.97
C ARG A 36 19.86 -10.97 24.81
N TYR A 37 18.82 -10.67 25.61
CA TYR A 37 18.19 -11.70 26.44
C TYR A 37 17.49 -12.77 25.59
N ALA A 38 17.01 -12.40 24.40
CA ALA A 38 16.35 -13.32 23.46
C ALA A 38 17.32 -14.34 22.85
N ASP A 39 18.63 -14.04 22.80
CA ASP A 39 19.64 -14.92 22.22
C ASP A 39 20.17 -15.97 23.21
N LEU A 40 19.87 -15.80 24.51
CA LEU A 40 20.46 -16.62 25.57
C LEU A 40 19.67 -17.88 25.84
N ASN A 41 20.38 -18.99 26.04
CA ASN A 41 19.78 -20.25 26.43
C ASN A 41 19.25 -20.22 27.88
N PRO A 42 18.32 -21.12 28.26
CA PRO A 42 17.81 -21.20 29.63
C PRO A 42 18.91 -21.41 30.68
N GLN A 43 19.99 -22.12 30.35
CA GLN A 43 21.12 -22.36 31.25
C GLN A 43 21.93 -21.07 31.47
N GLU A 44 22.26 -20.37 30.39
CA GLU A 44 22.99 -19.09 30.41
C GLU A 44 22.21 -18.01 31.14
N LEU A 45 20.89 -17.93 30.97
CA LEU A 45 20.02 -17.02 31.73
C LEU A 45 20.03 -17.35 33.23
N GLY A 46 20.10 -18.63 33.59
CA GLY A 46 20.21 -19.08 34.98
C GLY A 46 21.55 -18.67 35.61
N GLU A 47 22.65 -18.82 34.88
CA GLU A 47 23.99 -18.37 35.28
C GLU A 47 24.08 -16.83 35.36
N LEU A 48 23.46 -16.13 34.40
CA LEU A 48 23.34 -14.69 34.39
C LEU A 48 22.54 -14.20 35.61
N CYS A 49 21.51 -14.91 36.07
CA CYS A 49 20.83 -14.54 37.31
C CYS A 49 21.59 -14.99 38.58
N GLY A 50 22.54 -15.92 38.46
CA GLY A 50 23.20 -16.60 39.58
C GLY A 50 22.30 -17.62 40.28
N VAL A 51 21.19 -18.02 39.65
CA VAL A 51 20.22 -19.00 40.15
C VAL A 51 19.85 -19.94 38.99
N PRO A 52 20.56 -21.06 38.81
CA PRO A 52 20.38 -21.95 37.64
C PRO A 52 18.94 -22.46 37.48
N LYS A 53 18.24 -22.72 38.59
CA LYS A 53 16.84 -23.20 38.58
C LYS A 53 15.86 -22.19 37.98
N ALA A 54 16.16 -20.89 38.06
CA ALA A 54 15.28 -19.83 37.56
C ALA A 54 15.40 -19.62 36.04
N GLY A 55 16.42 -20.20 35.40
CA GLY A 55 16.72 -19.98 33.98
C GLY A 55 15.57 -20.32 33.03
N LYS A 56 14.87 -21.44 33.26
CA LYS A 56 13.70 -21.84 32.45
C LYS A 56 12.54 -20.85 32.55
N GLN A 57 12.26 -20.35 33.75
CA GLN A 57 11.20 -19.37 33.99
C GLN A 57 11.55 -18.03 33.34
N LEU A 58 12.80 -17.58 33.47
CA LEU A 58 13.29 -16.36 32.84
C LEU A 58 13.23 -16.45 31.31
N HIS A 59 13.67 -17.55 30.72
CA HIS A 59 13.61 -17.78 29.28
C HIS A 59 12.18 -17.68 28.77
N ARG A 60 11.23 -18.39 29.38
CA ARG A 60 9.80 -18.29 29.02
C ARG A 60 9.30 -16.85 29.15
N ALA A 61 9.66 -16.14 30.21
CA ALA A 61 9.23 -14.76 30.43
C ALA A 61 9.79 -13.80 29.36
N VAL A 62 11.05 -13.96 28.95
CA VAL A 62 11.65 -13.16 27.87
C VAL A 62 10.88 -13.34 26.56
N HIS A 63 10.58 -14.59 26.18
CA HIS A 63 9.83 -14.88 24.94
C HIS A 63 8.33 -14.59 25.04
N GLN A 64 7.78 -14.25 26.21
CA GLN A 64 6.38 -13.81 26.35
C GLN A 64 6.19 -12.32 26.06
N LEU A 65 7.27 -11.53 26.07
CA LEU A 65 7.19 -10.11 25.76
C LEU A 65 6.97 -9.92 24.26
N PRO A 66 5.98 -9.09 23.84
CA PRO A 66 5.68 -8.96 22.43
C PRO A 66 6.85 -8.36 21.65
N LYS A 67 7.27 -9.07 20.60
CA LYS A 67 8.30 -8.67 19.66
C LYS A 67 7.77 -8.91 18.26
N ILE A 68 7.97 -7.93 17.37
CA ILE A 68 7.61 -8.02 15.96
C ILE A 68 8.88 -7.80 15.16
N GLU A 69 9.23 -8.77 14.33
CA GLU A 69 10.25 -8.60 13.30
C GLU A 69 9.61 -7.99 12.05
N VAL A 70 10.35 -7.10 11.40
CA VAL A 70 9.83 -6.26 10.32
C VAL A 70 10.75 -6.40 9.13
N GLU A 71 10.19 -6.83 8.01
CA GLU A 71 10.87 -6.75 6.72
C GLU A 71 10.21 -5.66 5.87
N THR A 72 11.04 -4.89 5.18
CA THR A 72 10.60 -3.75 4.38
C THR A 72 10.90 -4.00 2.92
N HIS A 73 9.90 -3.87 2.06
CA HIS A 73 10.05 -3.85 0.61
C HIS A 73 9.57 -2.51 0.05
N ILE A 74 10.36 -1.93 -0.85
CA ILE A 74 10.12 -0.60 -1.39
C ILE A 74 9.94 -0.63 -2.91
N GLN A 75 8.97 0.13 -3.40
CA GLN A 75 8.68 0.25 -4.83
C GLN A 75 8.39 1.71 -5.16
N PRO A 76 9.22 2.38 -5.98
CA PRO A 76 8.96 3.77 -6.36
C PRO A 76 7.80 3.82 -7.35
N LEU A 77 6.75 4.57 -7.00
CA LEU A 77 5.58 4.75 -7.88
C LEU A 77 5.75 5.98 -8.79
N THR A 78 6.27 7.06 -8.24
CA THR A 78 6.62 8.29 -8.98
C THR A 78 7.99 8.80 -8.50
N ASP A 79 8.44 9.92 -9.05
CA ASP A 79 9.61 10.68 -8.59
C ASP A 79 9.45 11.21 -7.15
N THR A 80 8.22 11.28 -6.64
CA THR A 80 7.90 11.82 -5.30
C THR A 80 7.21 10.83 -4.36
N ILE A 81 6.69 9.70 -4.84
CA ILE A 81 5.90 8.76 -4.05
C ILE A 81 6.55 7.38 -4.06
N LEU A 82 6.78 6.84 -2.87
CA LEU A 82 7.27 5.50 -2.63
C LEU A 82 6.13 4.63 -2.05
N ARG A 83 5.88 3.48 -2.65
CA ARG A 83 5.08 2.42 -2.01
C ARG A 83 5.99 1.60 -1.12
N VAL A 84 5.56 1.44 0.13
CA VAL A 84 6.23 0.64 1.14
C VAL A 84 5.33 -0.53 1.49
N GLU A 85 5.88 -1.73 1.39
CA GLU A 85 5.26 -2.96 1.85
C GLU A 85 6.05 -3.46 3.07
N LEU A 86 5.36 -3.56 4.20
CA LEU A 86 5.91 -4.12 5.42
C LEU A 86 5.38 -5.53 5.61
N ALA A 87 6.28 -6.48 5.82
CA ALA A 87 5.94 -7.79 6.35
C ALA A 87 6.27 -7.81 7.84
N LEU A 88 5.25 -8.06 8.67
CA LEU A 88 5.34 -8.10 10.12
C LEU A 88 5.24 -9.56 10.58
N TYR A 89 6.27 -10.02 11.29
CA TYR A 89 6.40 -11.36 11.84
C TYR A 89 6.33 -11.27 13.37
N PRO A 90 5.26 -11.74 14.01
CA PRO A 90 5.19 -11.78 15.46
C PRO A 90 6.11 -12.89 16.00
N ASP A 91 7.20 -12.50 16.64
CA ASP A 91 8.23 -13.40 17.20
C ASP A 91 8.15 -13.43 18.73
N PHE A 92 7.04 -13.97 19.25
CA PHE A 92 6.86 -14.16 20.68
C PHE A 92 5.81 -15.23 21.00
N LEU A 93 5.86 -15.75 22.22
CA LEU A 93 4.89 -16.69 22.76
C LEU A 93 3.66 -15.93 23.24
N TYR A 94 2.58 -16.02 22.47
CA TYR A 94 1.30 -15.44 22.87
C TYR A 94 0.74 -16.14 24.12
N ASP A 95 0.47 -15.36 25.16
CA ASP A 95 -0.18 -15.84 26.39
C ASP A 95 -1.40 -14.95 26.66
N ALA A 96 -2.60 -15.51 26.58
CA ALA A 96 -3.85 -14.76 26.75
C ALA A 96 -3.99 -14.12 28.14
N THR A 97 -3.34 -14.68 29.16
CA THR A 97 -3.39 -14.12 30.52
C THR A 97 -2.56 -12.84 30.66
N VAL A 98 -1.49 -12.74 29.87
CA VAL A 98 -0.52 -11.64 29.91
C VAL A 98 -0.83 -10.63 28.80
N SER A 99 -0.98 -11.11 27.57
CA SER A 99 -1.21 -10.31 26.36
C SER A 99 -2.67 -9.84 26.23
N GLY A 100 -3.62 -10.54 26.86
CA GLY A 100 -5.04 -10.20 26.81
C GLY A 100 -5.72 -10.72 25.55
N GLY A 101 -6.62 -9.91 24.96
CA GLY A 101 -7.42 -10.28 23.79
C GLY A 101 -6.90 -9.76 22.45
N ALA A 102 -6.07 -8.73 22.44
CA ALA A 102 -5.40 -8.20 21.27
C ALA A 102 -4.24 -7.28 21.72
N GLU A 103 -3.20 -7.19 20.90
CA GLU A 103 -2.06 -6.30 21.14
C GLU A 103 -1.99 -5.23 20.06
N GLY A 104 -1.88 -3.96 20.47
CA GLY A 104 -1.73 -2.82 19.58
C GLY A 104 -0.27 -2.47 19.36
N PHE A 105 0.10 -2.21 18.11
CA PHE A 105 1.42 -1.73 17.71
C PHE A 105 1.27 -0.51 16.81
N TRP A 106 1.96 0.56 17.15
CA TRP A 106 2.12 1.72 16.30
C TRP A 106 3.22 1.48 15.29
N VAL A 107 2.90 1.68 14.02
CA VAL A 107 3.84 1.66 12.91
C VAL A 107 4.14 3.10 12.53
N PHE A 108 5.39 3.52 12.70
CA PHE A 108 5.89 4.82 12.31
C PHE A 108 6.88 4.66 11.15
N VAL A 109 6.78 5.54 10.16
CA VAL A 109 7.87 5.76 9.20
C VAL A 109 8.42 7.15 9.44
N GLU A 110 9.72 7.20 9.73
CA GLU A 110 10.45 8.38 10.12
C GLU A 110 11.53 8.72 9.10
N ASP A 111 11.87 9.99 9.01
CA ASP A 111 13.06 10.46 8.29
C ASP A 111 14.37 9.99 8.97
N VAL A 112 15.52 10.20 8.33
CA VAL A 112 16.88 9.87 8.83
C VAL A 112 17.09 10.40 10.24
N ASN A 113 16.63 11.62 10.52
CA ASN A 113 16.83 12.28 11.81
C ASN A 113 15.81 11.85 12.88
N GLY A 114 14.73 11.17 12.49
CA GLY A 114 13.63 10.83 13.41
C GLY A 114 12.76 12.02 13.85
N GLU A 115 12.90 13.18 13.20
CA GLU A 115 12.16 14.40 13.56
C GLU A 115 10.79 14.48 12.86
N HIS A 116 10.71 13.93 11.64
CA HIS A 116 9.50 13.95 10.83
C HIS A 116 8.90 12.56 10.70
N LEU A 117 7.63 12.44 11.09
CA LEU A 117 6.81 11.26 10.82
C LEU A 117 6.21 11.40 9.43
N LEU A 118 6.62 10.53 8.51
CA LEU A 118 6.11 10.49 7.14
C LEU A 118 4.84 9.64 7.05
N TYR A 119 4.71 8.63 7.91
CA TYR A 119 3.53 7.77 8.00
C TYR A 119 3.31 7.31 9.43
N THR A 120 2.05 7.12 9.82
CA THR A 120 1.65 6.59 11.12
C THR A 120 0.39 5.76 10.99
N ASP A 121 0.39 4.57 11.58
CA ASP A 121 -0.77 3.68 11.59
C ASP A 121 -0.78 2.80 12.84
N LEU A 122 -1.96 2.28 13.20
CA LEU A 122 -2.15 1.38 14.33
C LEU A 122 -2.43 -0.04 13.80
N PHE A 123 -1.45 -0.92 13.98
CA PHE A 123 -1.57 -2.35 13.72
C PHE A 123 -2.11 -3.08 14.95
N ILE A 124 -3.23 -3.78 14.79
CA ILE A 124 -3.83 -4.58 15.88
C ILE A 124 -3.58 -6.06 15.61
N LEU A 125 -2.73 -6.65 16.45
CA LEU A 125 -2.44 -8.08 16.45
C LEU A 125 -3.52 -8.83 17.26
N LYS A 126 -4.30 -9.65 16.57
CA LYS A 126 -5.22 -10.60 17.21
C LYS A 126 -4.44 -11.79 17.80
N PRO A 127 -5.05 -12.56 18.72
CA PRO A 127 -4.44 -13.77 19.25
C PRO A 127 -4.04 -14.67 18.10
N PHE A 128 -2.80 -15.14 18.14
CA PHE A 128 -2.24 -16.06 17.14
C PHE A 128 -1.58 -17.23 17.88
N GLU A 129 -1.55 -18.37 17.22
CA GLU A 129 -0.75 -19.51 17.68
C GLU A 129 0.62 -19.43 17.03
N PRO A 130 1.72 -19.44 17.81
CA PRO A 130 3.04 -19.47 17.23
C PRO A 130 3.21 -20.77 16.43
N PRO A 131 3.86 -20.73 15.26
CA PRO A 131 4.13 -21.92 14.48
C PRO A 131 4.95 -22.91 15.30
N ALA A 132 4.68 -24.21 15.12
CA ALA A 132 5.49 -25.25 15.75
C ALA A 132 6.96 -25.13 15.28
N PRO A 133 7.95 -25.50 16.11
CA PRO A 133 9.36 -25.41 15.73
C PRO A 133 9.73 -26.26 14.49
N ASP A 134 8.91 -27.25 14.14
CA ASP A 134 9.04 -28.10 12.96
C ASP A 134 8.04 -27.73 11.84
N ALA A 135 7.35 -26.59 11.96
CA ALA A 135 6.39 -26.14 10.95
C ALA A 135 7.11 -25.69 9.68
N ASP A 136 6.48 -25.94 8.53
CA ASP A 136 7.00 -25.46 7.26
C ASP A 136 7.12 -23.93 7.28
N PRO A 137 8.13 -23.34 6.61
CA PRO A 137 8.31 -21.88 6.59
C PRO A 137 7.11 -21.12 6.01
N ASP A 138 6.22 -21.80 5.28
CA ASP A 138 4.96 -21.24 4.75
C ASP A 138 3.85 -21.12 5.81
N ASP A 139 3.95 -21.81 6.95
CA ASP A 139 2.98 -21.75 8.06
C ASP A 139 3.26 -20.58 9.03
N VAL A 140 4.32 -19.81 8.77
CA VAL A 140 4.64 -18.62 9.58
C VAL A 140 3.57 -17.54 9.36
N VAL A 141 2.99 -17.06 10.46
CA VAL A 141 1.99 -15.99 10.41
C VAL A 141 2.66 -14.68 9.97
N VAL A 142 2.39 -14.23 8.75
CA VAL A 142 2.91 -12.97 8.21
C VAL A 142 1.78 -11.98 7.97
N PHE A 143 1.88 -10.78 8.55
CA PHE A 143 0.96 -9.69 8.27
C PHE A 143 1.59 -8.71 7.30
N ARG A 144 0.90 -8.42 6.19
CA ARG A 144 1.38 -7.47 5.17
C ARG A 144 0.64 -6.15 5.28
N LEU A 145 1.38 -5.07 5.43
CA LEU A 145 0.86 -3.70 5.42
C LEU A 145 1.44 -2.96 4.20
N SER A 146 0.58 -2.48 3.31
CA SER A 146 0.99 -1.71 2.12
C SER A 146 0.50 -0.28 2.23
N PHE A 147 1.40 0.69 2.19
CA PHE A 147 1.05 2.10 2.21
C PHE A 147 2.02 2.91 1.34
N THR A 148 1.74 4.19 1.21
CA THR A 148 2.53 5.11 0.38
C THR A 148 3.12 6.22 1.24
N VAL A 149 4.37 6.56 0.95
CA VAL A 149 5.16 7.57 1.65
C VAL A 149 5.68 8.57 0.63
N THR A 150 5.67 9.85 0.97
CA THR A 150 6.24 10.90 0.12
C THR A 150 7.75 11.02 0.35
N LEU A 151 8.49 11.14 -0.74
CA LEU A 151 9.92 11.41 -0.72
C LEU A 151 10.16 12.89 -0.47
N THR A 152 11.13 13.20 0.38
CA THR A 152 11.62 14.56 0.62
C THR A 152 12.66 14.95 -0.42
N VAL A 153 12.74 16.24 -0.75
CA VAL A 153 13.82 16.81 -1.56
C VAL A 153 14.67 17.70 -0.64
N PRO A 154 15.97 17.43 -0.41
CA PRO A 154 16.80 16.42 -1.07
C PRO A 154 16.48 14.97 -0.66
N LEU A 155 16.78 14.01 -1.57
CA LEU A 155 16.60 12.58 -1.30
C LEU A 155 17.50 12.14 -0.15
N GLN A 156 16.88 11.51 0.83
CA GLN A 156 17.54 11.02 2.02
C GLN A 156 18.11 9.62 1.79
N PRO A 157 19.24 9.24 2.41
CA PRO A 157 19.86 7.94 2.20
C PRO A 157 19.00 6.78 2.71
N ASN A 158 18.34 6.94 3.86
CA ASN A 158 17.56 5.90 4.51
C ASN A 158 16.31 6.50 5.16
N TYR A 159 15.22 5.75 5.20
CA TYR A 159 14.13 6.00 6.13
C TYR A 159 14.13 4.94 7.23
N TYR A 160 13.46 5.23 8.34
CA TYR A 160 13.36 4.28 9.44
C TYR A 160 11.91 3.86 9.66
N VAL A 161 11.69 2.56 9.69
CA VAL A 161 10.41 1.99 10.13
C VAL A 161 10.56 1.63 11.60
N ARG A 162 9.71 2.19 12.44
CA ARG A 162 9.68 1.93 13.88
C ARG A 162 8.33 1.36 14.26
N VAL A 163 8.31 0.11 14.71
CA VAL A 163 7.12 -0.56 15.24
C VAL A 163 7.24 -0.58 16.76
N VAL A 164 6.26 0.01 17.46
CA VAL A 164 6.27 0.13 18.92
C VAL A 164 4.96 -0.38 19.49
N SER A 165 5.03 -1.24 20.50
CA SER A 165 3.84 -1.64 21.24
C SER A 165 3.21 -0.46 21.95
N ASP A 166 1.89 -0.36 21.90
CA ASP A 166 1.12 0.66 22.63
C ASP A 166 1.21 0.46 24.15
N ARG A 167 1.37 -0.79 24.60
CA ARG A 167 1.25 -1.18 26.01
C ARG A 167 2.57 -1.57 26.67
N TRP A 168 3.48 -2.16 25.92
CA TRP A 168 4.70 -2.78 26.44
C TRP A 168 5.92 -1.89 26.30
N LEU A 169 6.63 -1.66 27.41
CA LEU A 169 7.93 -0.99 27.39
C LEU A 169 8.99 -1.92 26.80
N HIS A 170 9.89 -1.36 26.00
CA HIS A 170 10.96 -2.07 25.29
C HIS A 170 10.52 -3.07 24.22
N ALA A 171 9.22 -3.16 23.94
CA ALA A 171 8.68 -3.83 22.77
C ALA A 171 8.69 -2.87 21.57
N GLN A 172 9.88 -2.58 21.06
CA GLN A 172 10.06 -1.77 19.86
C GLN A 172 11.08 -2.40 18.91
N THR A 173 10.80 -2.29 17.61
CA THR A 173 11.70 -2.72 16.55
C THR A 173 11.91 -1.56 15.60
N LYS A 174 13.17 -1.23 15.30
CA LYS A 174 13.54 -0.17 14.36
C LYS A 174 14.37 -0.77 13.24
N VAL A 175 13.90 -0.65 12.00
CA VAL A 175 14.56 -1.18 10.80
C VAL A 175 14.86 -0.04 9.85
N ALA A 176 16.08 -0.04 9.29
CA ALA A 176 16.52 0.93 8.30
C ALA A 176 16.09 0.47 6.90
N MET A 177 15.39 1.34 6.20
CA MET A 177 15.00 1.19 4.81
C MET A 177 15.98 1.99 3.95
N SER A 178 16.85 1.30 3.22
CA SER A 178 17.84 1.95 2.36
C SER A 178 17.22 2.43 1.06
N LEU A 179 17.44 3.70 0.73
CA LEU A 179 17.01 4.34 -0.53
C LEU A 179 18.18 4.52 -1.51
N GLN A 180 19.40 4.08 -1.16
CA GLN A 180 20.62 4.33 -1.94
C GLN A 180 20.61 3.68 -3.33
N ALA A 181 20.04 2.48 -3.43
CA ALA A 181 19.95 1.74 -4.69
C ALA A 181 18.62 1.97 -5.43
N LEU A 182 17.83 2.98 -5.01
CA LEU A 182 16.52 3.25 -5.56
C LEU A 182 16.64 4.00 -6.89
N MET A 183 16.23 3.35 -7.98
CA MET A 183 16.04 4.01 -9.26
C MET A 183 14.65 4.64 -9.30
N LEU A 184 14.59 5.97 -9.22
CA LEU A 184 13.34 6.70 -9.33
C LEU A 184 12.86 6.74 -10.79
N PRO A 185 11.55 6.57 -11.06
CA PRO A 185 10.99 6.85 -12.36
C PRO A 185 11.24 8.29 -12.78
N ASP A 186 11.37 8.51 -14.09
CA ASP A 186 11.44 9.85 -14.64
C ASP A 186 10.13 10.61 -14.37
N LYS A 187 10.26 11.91 -14.13
CA LYS A 187 9.11 12.79 -13.99
C LYS A 187 8.27 12.74 -15.26
N PRO A 188 6.95 12.45 -15.19
CA PRO A 188 6.13 12.39 -16.38
C PRO A 188 6.11 13.76 -17.08
N PRO A 189 6.05 13.78 -18.42
CA PRO A 189 5.89 15.04 -19.14
C PRO A 189 4.57 15.71 -18.72
N PRO A 190 4.50 17.06 -18.79
CA PRO A 190 3.26 17.75 -18.49
C PRO A 190 2.13 17.25 -19.40
N PRO A 191 0.89 17.13 -18.89
CA PRO A 191 -0.24 16.70 -19.69
C PRO A 191 -0.51 17.71 -20.82
N THR A 192 -1.02 17.22 -21.94
CA THR A 192 -1.38 18.07 -23.08
C THR A 192 -2.49 19.03 -22.68
N GLU A 193 -2.25 20.33 -22.82
CA GLU A 193 -3.24 21.35 -22.51
C GLU A 193 -4.44 21.26 -23.46
N VAL A 194 -5.64 21.44 -22.91
CA VAL A 194 -6.85 21.56 -23.72
C VAL A 194 -6.86 22.96 -24.31
N LEU A 195 -6.71 23.04 -25.62
CA LEU A 195 -6.76 24.30 -26.35
C LEU A 195 -8.19 24.86 -26.31
N ASP A 196 -8.31 26.16 -26.06
CA ASP A 196 -9.58 26.91 -26.15
C ASP A 196 -9.98 27.13 -27.62
N LEU A 197 -10.34 26.03 -28.28
CA LEU A 197 -10.84 26.02 -29.64
C LEU A 197 -12.33 26.36 -29.66
N GLN A 198 -12.78 26.92 -30.79
CA GLN A 198 -14.21 27.06 -31.03
C GLN A 198 -14.86 25.67 -31.00
N PRO A 199 -15.90 25.44 -30.17
CA PRO A 199 -16.57 24.15 -30.11
C PRO A 199 -17.04 23.69 -31.48
N VAL A 200 -16.68 22.46 -31.86
CA VAL A 200 -17.08 21.91 -33.16
C VAL A 200 -18.59 21.66 -33.12
N PRO A 201 -19.38 22.24 -34.05
CA PRO A 201 -20.80 21.97 -34.12
C PRO A 201 -21.05 20.56 -34.67
N VAL A 202 -22.19 19.96 -34.30
CA VAL A 202 -22.58 18.63 -34.83
C VAL A 202 -22.71 18.63 -36.36
N THR A 203 -22.96 19.80 -36.96
CA THR A 203 -22.99 20.00 -38.43
C THR A 203 -21.65 19.73 -39.11
N ALA A 204 -20.54 19.64 -38.38
CA ALA A 204 -19.24 19.27 -38.92
C ALA A 204 -19.16 17.81 -39.37
N LEU A 205 -20.11 16.95 -38.97
CA LEU A 205 -20.22 15.58 -39.48
C LEU A 205 -20.73 15.60 -40.94
N HIS A 206 -20.10 14.82 -41.82
CA HIS A 206 -20.36 14.89 -43.26
C HIS A 206 -21.76 14.40 -43.68
N THR A 207 -22.38 13.51 -42.92
CA THR A 207 -23.65 12.86 -43.29
C THR A 207 -24.78 13.26 -42.35
N ARG A 208 -25.96 13.61 -42.89
CA ARG A 208 -27.15 13.95 -42.09
C ARG A 208 -27.57 12.84 -41.13
N ASP A 209 -27.41 11.59 -41.52
CA ASP A 209 -27.68 10.42 -40.67
C ASP A 209 -26.78 10.39 -39.42
N GLN A 210 -25.52 10.86 -39.53
CA GLN A 210 -24.60 10.94 -38.39
C GLN A 210 -24.95 12.11 -37.48
N GLN A 211 -25.39 13.23 -38.05
CA GLN A 211 -25.84 14.39 -37.29
C GLN A 211 -27.09 14.06 -36.45
N ALA A 212 -28.01 13.25 -36.98
CA ALA A 212 -29.22 12.83 -36.29
C ALA A 212 -28.94 12.04 -34.99
N LEU A 213 -27.82 11.31 -34.92
CA LEU A 213 -27.40 10.54 -33.73
C LEU A 213 -27.09 11.43 -32.53
N TYR A 214 -26.68 12.68 -32.78
CA TYR A 214 -26.32 13.67 -31.78
C TYR A 214 -27.30 14.85 -31.78
N SER A 215 -28.56 14.60 -32.12
CA SER A 215 -29.62 15.62 -32.10
C SER A 215 -29.94 16.18 -30.70
N ASP A 216 -29.46 15.51 -29.65
CA ASP A 216 -29.54 15.94 -28.26
C ASP A 216 -28.63 17.12 -27.93
N ARG A 217 -27.66 17.46 -28.79
CA ARG A 217 -26.64 18.47 -28.55
C ARG A 217 -26.37 19.32 -29.79
N THR A 218 -25.94 20.57 -29.57
CA THR A 218 -25.60 21.50 -30.67
C THR A 218 -24.10 21.49 -30.99
N HIS A 219 -23.25 21.32 -29.97
CA HIS A 219 -21.79 21.36 -30.07
C HIS A 219 -21.16 20.19 -29.29
N PHE A 220 -19.97 19.78 -29.71
CA PHE A 220 -19.14 18.85 -28.95
C PHE A 220 -18.45 19.56 -27.77
N ASN A 221 -18.07 18.80 -26.74
CA ASN A 221 -17.33 19.38 -25.60
C ASN A 221 -15.90 19.80 -26.02
N ALA A 222 -15.18 20.51 -25.15
CA ALA A 222 -13.85 21.03 -25.45
C ALA A 222 -12.84 19.91 -25.80
N ILE A 223 -12.87 18.80 -25.07
CA ILE A 223 -11.98 17.64 -25.30
C ILE A 223 -12.31 16.97 -26.64
N GLN A 224 -13.58 16.65 -26.89
CA GLN A 224 -14.07 16.08 -28.15
C GLN A 224 -13.74 17.00 -29.33
N THR A 225 -13.88 18.31 -29.17
CA THR A 225 -13.51 19.33 -30.16
C THR A 225 -12.01 19.26 -30.47
N HIS A 226 -11.16 19.20 -29.45
CA HIS A 226 -9.71 19.10 -29.60
C HIS A 226 -9.29 17.81 -30.33
N VAL A 227 -9.90 16.68 -29.98
CA VAL A 227 -9.55 15.38 -30.57
C VAL A 227 -10.33 15.09 -31.87
N PHE A 228 -11.32 15.92 -32.25
CA PHE A 228 -12.20 15.69 -33.41
C PHE A 228 -11.42 15.46 -34.71
N SER A 229 -10.42 16.31 -34.98
CA SER A 229 -9.61 16.19 -36.19
C SER A 229 -8.80 14.89 -36.23
N ALA A 230 -8.27 14.45 -35.08
CA ALA A 230 -7.51 13.20 -35.01
C ALA A 230 -8.42 11.98 -35.23
N LEU A 231 -9.60 11.95 -34.61
CA LEU A 231 -10.50 10.78 -34.65
C LEU A 231 -11.37 10.69 -35.91
N TYR A 232 -11.85 11.83 -36.43
CA TYR A 232 -12.80 11.85 -37.53
C TYR A 232 -12.17 12.25 -38.87
N ALA A 233 -11.19 13.17 -38.88
CA ALA A 233 -10.55 13.59 -40.13
C ALA A 233 -9.34 12.72 -40.52
N SER A 234 -8.65 12.14 -39.53
CA SER A 234 -7.44 11.33 -39.74
C SER A 234 -7.65 9.83 -39.48
N SER A 235 -6.70 8.99 -39.88
CA SER A 235 -6.64 7.56 -39.57
C SER A 235 -5.44 7.19 -38.70
N VAL A 236 -4.91 8.15 -37.94
CA VAL A 236 -3.73 7.96 -37.09
C VAL A 236 -4.14 7.31 -35.77
N ASN A 237 -3.29 6.42 -35.25
CA ASN A 237 -3.46 5.84 -33.93
C ASN A 237 -3.46 6.97 -32.88
N THR A 238 -4.57 7.11 -32.17
CA THR A 238 -4.78 8.23 -31.24
C THR A 238 -4.99 7.68 -29.84
N LEU A 239 -4.18 8.12 -28.89
CA LEU A 239 -4.38 7.87 -27.46
C LEU A 239 -5.08 9.07 -26.84
N VAL A 240 -6.22 8.83 -26.20
CA VAL A 240 -6.97 9.86 -25.47
C VAL A 240 -7.05 9.44 -24.01
N ALA A 241 -6.47 10.26 -23.13
CA ALA A 241 -6.57 10.11 -21.68
C ALA A 241 -7.37 11.30 -21.15
N ALA A 242 -8.60 11.06 -20.71
CA ALA A 242 -9.50 12.10 -20.20
C ALA A 242 -10.15 11.61 -18.89
N PRO A 243 -10.61 12.52 -18.01
CA PRO A 243 -11.31 12.12 -16.80
C PRO A 243 -12.68 11.49 -17.13
N LEU A 244 -13.19 10.66 -16.22
CA LEU A 244 -14.50 10.03 -16.37
C LEU A 244 -15.59 11.08 -16.61
N GLY A 245 -16.49 10.80 -17.55
CA GLY A 245 -17.56 11.74 -17.93
C GLY A 245 -17.19 12.71 -19.05
N SER A 246 -15.95 12.69 -19.56
CA SER A 246 -15.53 13.51 -20.71
C SER A 246 -16.15 13.09 -22.05
N GLY A 247 -17.05 12.10 -22.05
CA GLY A 247 -17.72 11.61 -23.24
C GLY A 247 -16.84 10.74 -24.12
N GLU A 248 -16.03 9.86 -23.51
CA GLU A 248 -15.18 8.87 -24.20
C GLU A 248 -15.95 7.98 -25.17
N THR A 249 -17.19 7.62 -24.81
CA THR A 249 -18.07 6.84 -25.69
C THR A 249 -18.34 7.57 -27.01
N VAL A 250 -18.53 8.89 -26.97
CA VAL A 250 -18.74 9.70 -28.19
C VAL A 250 -17.45 9.79 -29.00
N MET A 251 -16.30 9.88 -28.35
CA MET A 251 -15.00 9.85 -29.03
C MET A 251 -14.78 8.52 -29.76
N ALA A 252 -15.15 7.40 -29.14
CA ALA A 252 -15.13 6.09 -29.80
C ALA A 252 -16.13 6.01 -30.96
N GLU A 253 -17.34 6.55 -30.80
CA GLU A 253 -18.35 6.63 -31.86
C GLU A 253 -17.87 7.44 -33.07
N LEU A 254 -17.16 8.56 -32.87
CA LEU A 254 -16.56 9.34 -33.96
C LEU A 254 -15.56 8.50 -34.79
N ALA A 255 -14.71 7.71 -34.12
CA ALA A 255 -13.79 6.80 -34.80
C ALA A 255 -14.52 5.68 -35.55
N MET A 256 -15.60 5.12 -34.97
CA MET A 256 -16.46 4.14 -35.63
C MET A 256 -17.12 4.72 -36.89
N LEU A 257 -17.68 5.93 -36.80
CA LEU A 257 -18.29 6.63 -37.92
C LEU A 257 -17.29 6.88 -39.06
N ARG A 258 -16.04 7.24 -38.73
CA ARG A 258 -14.97 7.39 -39.72
C ARG A 258 -14.61 6.07 -40.40
N CYS A 259 -14.47 4.98 -39.64
CA CYS A 259 -14.20 3.66 -40.20
C CYS A 259 -15.28 3.25 -41.22
N TRP A 260 -16.55 3.44 -40.86
CA TRP A 260 -17.68 3.09 -41.71
C TRP A 260 -17.93 4.00 -42.91
N THR A 261 -17.40 5.23 -42.91
CA THR A 261 -17.47 6.14 -44.06
C THR A 261 -16.34 5.89 -45.04
N THR A 262 -15.15 5.54 -44.55
CA THR A 262 -13.96 5.33 -45.36
C THR A 262 -13.92 3.92 -45.95
N THR A 263 -14.36 2.92 -45.19
CA THR A 263 -14.25 1.50 -45.56
C THR A 263 -15.64 0.87 -45.64
N ALA A 264 -16.07 0.53 -46.87
CA ALA A 264 -17.42 -0.01 -47.13
C ALA A 264 -17.76 -1.30 -46.37
N ALA A 265 -16.74 -2.09 -45.97
CA ALA A 265 -16.88 -3.33 -45.19
C ALA A 265 -16.05 -3.32 -43.89
N GLY A 266 -15.80 -2.13 -43.31
CA GLY A 266 -14.99 -2.00 -42.09
C GLY A 266 -15.64 -2.66 -40.88
N ARG A 267 -14.88 -3.51 -40.17
CA ARG A 267 -15.27 -4.08 -38.86
C ARG A 267 -14.57 -3.32 -37.75
N VAL A 268 -15.29 -3.01 -36.68
CA VAL A 268 -14.74 -2.37 -35.49
C VAL A 268 -14.88 -3.33 -34.31
N VAL A 269 -13.80 -3.51 -33.56
CA VAL A 269 -13.78 -4.26 -32.32
C VAL A 269 -13.57 -3.26 -31.19
N VAL A 270 -14.48 -3.25 -30.22
CA VAL A 270 -14.34 -2.43 -29.02
C VAL A 270 -14.09 -3.33 -27.82
N MET A 271 -12.99 -3.07 -27.12
CA MET A 271 -12.59 -3.81 -25.93
C MET A 271 -12.83 -2.96 -24.70
N VAL A 272 -13.45 -3.55 -23.68
CA VAL A 272 -13.75 -2.91 -22.40
C VAL A 272 -13.25 -3.84 -21.30
N PRO A 273 -12.52 -3.33 -20.28
CA PRO A 273 -11.92 -4.18 -19.25
C PRO A 273 -12.95 -4.91 -18.38
N PHE A 274 -14.15 -4.33 -18.20
CA PHE A 274 -15.18 -4.87 -17.32
C PHE A 274 -16.42 -5.31 -18.11
N ALA A 275 -16.83 -6.57 -17.91
CA ALA A 275 -18.01 -7.14 -18.56
C ALA A 275 -19.31 -6.41 -18.22
N ALA A 276 -19.42 -5.82 -17.02
CA ALA A 276 -20.61 -5.11 -16.56
C ALA A 276 -20.96 -3.88 -17.41
N SER A 277 -19.98 -3.26 -18.07
CA SER A 277 -20.19 -2.08 -18.92
C SER A 277 -20.69 -2.43 -20.34
N ILE A 278 -20.52 -3.69 -20.77
CA ILE A 278 -20.85 -4.15 -22.12
C ILE A 278 -22.35 -4.02 -22.42
N PRO A 279 -23.29 -4.48 -21.56
CA PRO A 279 -24.72 -4.42 -21.89
C PRO A 279 -25.24 -2.99 -22.09
N ALA A 280 -24.73 -2.03 -21.33
CA ALA A 280 -25.12 -0.63 -21.46
C ALA A 280 -24.64 -0.02 -22.79
N LEU A 281 -23.37 -0.28 -23.14
CA LEU A 281 -22.79 0.14 -24.42
C LEU A 281 -23.50 -0.54 -25.61
N GLN A 282 -23.76 -1.84 -25.50
CA GLN A 282 -24.44 -2.61 -26.52
C GLN A 282 -25.86 -2.08 -26.77
N ARG A 283 -26.66 -1.85 -25.71
CA ARG A 283 -28.00 -1.26 -25.85
C ARG A 283 -27.94 0.10 -26.54
N ARG A 284 -27.03 0.97 -26.12
CA ARG A 284 -26.82 2.29 -26.73
C ARG A 284 -26.50 2.17 -28.22
N TRP A 285 -25.52 1.35 -28.59
CA TRP A 285 -25.11 1.20 -29.99
C TRP A 285 -26.11 0.41 -30.83
N GLN A 286 -26.92 -0.48 -30.25
CA GLN A 286 -28.05 -1.10 -30.95
C GLN A 286 -29.14 -0.07 -31.27
N THR A 287 -29.41 0.87 -30.36
CA THR A 287 -30.35 1.97 -30.61
C THR A 287 -29.80 2.96 -31.65
N GLN A 288 -28.52 3.32 -31.56
CA GLN A 288 -27.90 4.32 -32.44
C GLN A 288 -27.48 3.76 -33.82
N PHE A 289 -27.03 2.51 -33.88
CA PHE A 289 -26.51 1.85 -35.09
C PHE A 289 -27.26 0.54 -35.40
N PRO A 290 -28.59 0.56 -35.59
CA PRO A 290 -29.40 -0.65 -35.70
C PRO A 290 -29.05 -1.52 -36.92
N LYS A 291 -28.50 -0.93 -37.99
CA LYS A 291 -28.12 -1.64 -39.23
C LYS A 291 -26.68 -2.19 -39.22
N LYS A 292 -25.87 -1.87 -38.20
CA LYS A 292 -24.42 -2.20 -38.15
C LYS A 292 -23.98 -2.91 -36.87
N ALA A 293 -24.84 -3.01 -35.86
CA ALA A 293 -24.59 -3.75 -34.64
C ALA A 293 -24.97 -5.23 -34.80
N THR A 294 -24.10 -6.05 -35.40
CA THR A 294 -24.17 -7.51 -35.26
C THR A 294 -23.30 -7.95 -34.09
N ALA A 295 -23.84 -8.81 -33.23
CA ALA A 295 -23.17 -9.42 -32.09
C ALA A 295 -21.93 -10.23 -32.52
#